data_AF-A0A9D7IYF0-F1
#
_entry.id   AF-A0A9D7IYF0-F1
#
_cell.length_a   1.000
_cell.length_b   1.000
_cell.length_c   1.000
_cell.angle_alpha   90.00
_cell.angle_beta   90.00
_cell.angle_gamma   90.00
#
_symmetry.space_group_name_H-M   'P 1'
#
loop_
_entity.id
_entity.type
_entity.pdbx_description
1 polymer ?
#
loop_
_entity_poly.entity_id
_entity_poly.type
_entity_poly.pdbx_seq_one_letter_code
_entity_poly.pdbx_strand_id
1 'polypeptide(L)'
;MGSLGNSKTLIRFFDPAEVRGVGLLSINQGGTADRQWMYTPAIQRVRRIAAQERRQRFLGTDFTNEDMAERVIDDFSYTVLSEGEQVDGRKTYKIEGRPVSPDKSQYAYVYLWVPVDLPYVVLGEMYDKQGQRQRIYKAMSLEKISGIWIARQVEMSSPPDGTKTILMVDEVRFNTGLKEDMFTQQALEKP
;
A
#
# COMPACT_ATOMS: atom_id res chain seq x y z
N MET A 1 9.51 7.49 5.43
CA MET A 1 10.76 8.28 5.37
C MET A 1 11.57 7.82 4.18
N GLY A 2 12.21 8.73 3.44
CA GLY A 2 13.01 8.38 2.25
C GLY A 2 12.34 8.77 0.94
N SER A 3 12.98 8.40 -0.17
CA SER A 3 12.49 8.65 -1.53
C SER A 3 11.76 7.42 -2.08
N LEU A 4 11.04 7.59 -3.18
CA LEU A 4 10.44 6.48 -3.92
C LEU A 4 11.50 5.39 -4.22
N GLY A 5 11.16 4.13 -3.94
CA GLY A 5 12.05 2.98 -4.11
C GLY A 5 13.17 2.85 -3.06
N ASN A 6 13.31 3.82 -2.15
CA ASN A 6 14.25 3.82 -1.04
C ASN A 6 13.57 4.44 0.19
N SER A 7 12.53 3.76 0.69
CA SER A 7 11.71 4.26 1.78
C SER A 7 11.63 3.30 2.96
N LYS A 8 11.27 3.86 4.12
CA LYS A 8 11.03 3.13 5.37
C LYS A 8 9.71 3.58 5.96
N THR A 9 8.90 2.61 6.36
CA THR A 9 7.57 2.83 6.95
C THR A 9 7.43 1.98 8.20
N LEU A 10 6.94 2.59 9.28
CA LEU A 10 6.60 1.92 10.53
C LEU A 10 5.13 2.20 10.84
N ILE A 11 4.35 1.15 11.03
CA ILE A 11 2.94 1.21 11.42
C ILE A 11 2.81 0.56 12.79
N ARG A 12 2.06 1.19 13.70
CA ARG A 12 1.72 0.63 15.01
C ARG A 12 0.21 0.65 15.21
N PHE A 13 -0.30 -0.43 15.77
CA PHE A 13 -1.70 -0.58 16.11
C PHE A 13 -1.88 -0.24 17.59
N PHE A 14 -2.78 0.68 17.90
CA PHE A 14 -3.12 1.03 19.29
C PHE A 14 -4.42 0.37 19.76
N ASP A 15 -5.31 0.03 18.83
CA ASP A 15 -6.62 -0.56 19.07
C ASP A 15 -7.07 -1.44 17.89
N PRO A 16 -8.02 -2.39 18.11
CA PRO A 16 -8.54 -2.82 19.41
C PRO A 16 -7.53 -3.67 20.21
N ALA A 17 -7.94 -4.18 21.38
CA ALA A 17 -7.06 -4.89 22.31
C ALA A 17 -6.35 -6.10 21.68
N GLU A 18 -6.98 -6.75 20.71
CA GLU A 18 -6.49 -7.94 20.02
C GLU A 18 -5.26 -7.66 19.14
N VAL A 19 -5.13 -6.44 18.63
CA VAL A 19 -4.01 -6.02 17.76
C VAL A 19 -3.16 -4.92 18.38
N ARG A 20 -3.50 -4.45 19.58
CA ARG A 20 -2.74 -3.42 20.30
C ARG A 20 -1.28 -3.82 20.44
N GLY A 21 -0.38 -2.92 20.04
CA GLY A 21 1.06 -3.08 20.05
C GLY A 21 1.62 -3.87 18.86
N VAL A 22 0.77 -4.42 17.97
CA VAL A 22 1.26 -4.99 16.71
C VAL A 22 1.99 -3.90 15.94
N GLY A 23 3.13 -4.26 15.37
CA GLY A 23 3.95 -3.36 14.55
C GLY A 23 4.22 -3.96 13.19
N LEU A 24 4.21 -3.12 12.15
CA LEU A 24 4.71 -3.46 10.81
C LEU A 24 5.84 -2.51 10.45
N LEU A 25 7.01 -3.05 10.13
CA LEU A 25 8.13 -2.33 9.54
C LEU A 25 8.28 -2.75 8.08
N SER A 26 8.25 -1.79 7.16
CA SER A 26 8.60 -1.99 5.76
C SER A 26 9.85 -1.19 5.43
N ILE A 27 10.87 -1.85 4.86
CA ILE A 27 12.08 -1.21 4.36
C ILE A 27 12.23 -1.59 2.89
N ASN A 28 12.19 -0.58 2.04
CA ASN A 28 12.38 -0.69 0.60
C ASN A 28 13.75 -0.12 0.25
N GLN A 29 14.50 -0.87 -0.53
CA GLN A 29 15.84 -0.49 -0.98
C GLN A 29 15.98 -0.92 -2.43
N GLY A 30 16.23 0.04 -3.31
CA GLY A 30 16.29 -0.16 -4.75
C GLY A 30 17.15 -1.35 -5.15
N GLY A 31 16.61 -2.20 -6.02
CA GLY A 31 17.27 -3.42 -6.49
C GLY A 31 17.24 -4.60 -5.52
N THR A 32 16.64 -4.46 -4.33
CA THR A 32 16.44 -5.56 -3.39
C THR A 32 14.95 -5.86 -3.19
N ALA A 33 14.62 -7.11 -2.87
CA ALA A 33 13.25 -7.46 -2.52
C ALA A 33 12.84 -6.73 -1.23
N ASP A 34 11.65 -6.13 -1.25
CA ASP A 34 11.05 -5.47 -0.09
C ASP A 34 11.12 -6.36 1.15
N ARG A 35 11.45 -5.71 2.27
CA ARG A 35 11.59 -6.40 3.54
C ARG A 35 10.55 -5.87 4.48
N GLN A 36 9.61 -6.73 4.80
CA GLN A 36 8.59 -6.46 5.80
C GLN A 36 8.83 -7.33 7.02
N TRP A 37 8.68 -6.73 8.20
CA TRP A 37 8.70 -7.41 9.48
C TRP A 37 7.46 -7.07 10.26
N MET A 38 6.90 -8.08 10.91
CA MET A 38 5.77 -7.94 11.81
C MET A 38 6.23 -8.27 13.23
N TYR A 39 5.89 -7.40 14.17
CA TYR A 39 6.01 -7.67 15.60
C TYR A 39 4.65 -7.99 16.19
N THR A 40 4.58 -9.08 16.96
CA THR A 40 3.37 -9.51 17.65
C THR A 40 3.62 -9.53 19.16
N PRO A 41 2.98 -8.63 19.94
CA PRO A 41 3.21 -8.52 21.39
C PRO A 41 2.87 -9.79 22.15
N ALA A 42 1.79 -10.48 21.77
CA ALA A 42 1.31 -11.69 22.45
C ALA A 42 2.37 -12.81 22.54
N ILE A 43 3.34 -12.82 21.61
CA ILE A 43 4.45 -13.78 21.58
C ILE A 43 5.82 -13.09 21.61
N GLN A 44 5.85 -11.77 21.82
CA GLN A 44 7.05 -10.92 21.88
C GLN A 44 8.05 -11.21 20.76
N ARG A 45 7.57 -11.38 19.53
CA ARG A 45 8.40 -11.87 18.43
C ARG A 45 8.31 -10.97 17.22
N VAL A 46 9.48 -10.62 16.68
CA VAL A 46 9.63 -10.10 15.32
C VAL A 46 9.77 -11.27 14.36
N ARG A 47 8.98 -11.25 13.29
CA ARG A 47 9.11 -12.19 12.18
C ARG A 47 9.17 -11.44 10.86
N ARG A 48 9.97 -11.94 9.92
CA ARG A 48 9.93 -11.48 8.53
C ARG A 48 8.65 -11.99 7.86
N ILE A 49 8.00 -11.16 7.06
CA ILE A 49 6.93 -11.56 6.15
C ILE A 49 7.61 -12.10 4.88
N ALA A 50 7.43 -13.39 4.60
CA ALA A 50 8.03 -14.01 3.43
C ALA A 50 7.30 -13.59 2.15
N ALA A 51 8.00 -13.66 1.00
CA ALA A 51 7.41 -13.30 -0.30
C ALA A 51 6.13 -14.10 -0.63
N GLN A 52 6.07 -15.37 -0.21
CA GLN A 52 4.89 -16.23 -0.35
C GLN A 52 3.67 -15.77 0.48
N GLU A 53 3.89 -14.95 1.51
CA GLU A 53 2.84 -14.38 2.36
C GLU A 53 2.28 -13.08 1.80
N ARG A 54 2.78 -12.55 0.68
CA ARG A 54 2.31 -11.30 0.06
C ARG A 54 0.80 -11.25 -0.17
N ARG A 55 0.22 -12.38 -0.58
CA ARG A 55 -1.22 -12.51 -0.85
C ARG A 55 -2.10 -12.65 0.40
N GLN A 56 -1.50 -12.86 1.57
CA GLN A 56 -2.26 -13.03 2.80
C GLN A 56 -2.91 -11.71 3.19
N ARG A 57 -4.18 -11.78 3.60
CA ARG A 57 -4.89 -10.64 4.19
C ARG A 57 -4.12 -10.12 5.40
N PHE A 58 -3.97 -8.81 5.46
CA PHE A 58 -3.26 -8.13 6.51
C PHE A 58 -4.20 -7.94 7.70
N LEU A 59 -3.95 -8.70 8.78
CA LEU A 59 -4.70 -8.63 10.04
C LEU A 59 -6.23 -8.68 9.88
N GLY A 60 -6.73 -9.49 8.95
CA GLY A 60 -8.16 -9.66 8.69
C GLY A 60 -8.81 -8.58 7.83
N THR A 61 -8.05 -7.58 7.35
CA THR A 61 -8.54 -6.56 6.43
C THR A 61 -8.61 -7.07 4.99
N ASP A 62 -9.12 -6.23 4.08
CA ASP A 62 -9.10 -6.47 2.63
C ASP A 62 -7.76 -6.11 1.98
N PHE A 63 -6.87 -5.41 2.70
CA PHE A 63 -5.49 -5.22 2.28
C PHE A 63 -4.72 -6.53 2.43
N THR A 64 -3.80 -6.80 1.53
CA THR A 64 -2.80 -7.86 1.73
C THR A 64 -1.48 -7.28 2.26
N ASN A 65 -0.54 -8.16 2.62
CA ASN A 65 0.80 -7.72 3.00
C ASN A 65 1.49 -6.91 1.88
N GLU A 66 1.28 -7.28 0.62
CA GLU A 66 1.78 -6.52 -0.54
C GLU A 66 1.13 -5.15 -0.67
N ASP A 67 -0.18 -5.02 -0.40
CA ASP A 67 -0.87 -3.72 -0.47
C ASP A 67 -0.42 -2.74 0.62
N MET A 68 0.09 -3.27 1.73
CA MET A 68 0.68 -2.48 2.83
C MET A 68 2.16 -2.14 2.60
N ALA A 69 2.78 -2.68 1.54
CA ALA A 69 4.12 -2.32 1.10
C ALA A 69 4.07 -1.09 0.17
N GLU A 70 5.22 -0.47 -0.06
CA GLU A 70 5.33 0.51 -1.13
C GLU A 70 5.29 -0.22 -2.47
N ARG A 71 4.57 0.34 -3.45
CA ARG A 71 4.69 -0.14 -4.83
C ARG A 71 5.95 0.44 -5.45
N VAL A 72 6.97 -0.39 -5.65
CA VAL A 72 8.19 -0.01 -6.37
C VAL A 72 7.86 0.14 -7.86
N ILE A 73 8.09 1.33 -8.43
CA ILE A 73 7.74 1.61 -9.83
C ILE A 73 8.44 0.62 -10.77
N ASP A 74 9.74 0.36 -10.58
CA ASP A 74 10.55 -0.49 -11.45
C ASP A 74 10.17 -1.99 -11.40
N ASP A 75 9.33 -2.40 -10.45
CA ASP A 75 8.82 -3.77 -10.38
C ASP A 75 7.69 -4.03 -11.38
N PHE A 76 7.24 -3.00 -12.11
CA PHE A 76 6.17 -3.08 -13.10
C PHE A 76 6.56 -2.36 -14.40
N SER A 77 6.06 -2.88 -15.53
CA SER A 77 5.95 -2.13 -16.78
C SER A 77 4.58 -1.48 -16.87
N TYR A 78 4.52 -0.26 -17.42
CA TYR A 78 3.29 0.52 -17.48
C TYR A 78 2.95 0.92 -18.92
N THR A 79 1.66 0.83 -19.24
CA THR A 79 1.11 1.26 -20.53
C THR A 79 -0.11 2.13 -20.28
N VAL A 80 -0.14 3.34 -20.87
CA VAL A 80 -1.36 4.15 -20.90
C VAL A 80 -2.32 3.53 -21.90
N LEU A 81 -3.47 3.07 -21.42
CA LEU A 81 -4.50 2.44 -22.25
C LEU A 81 -5.50 3.45 -22.81
N SER A 82 -5.77 4.50 -22.04
CA SER A 82 -6.76 5.51 -22.39
C SER A 82 -6.46 6.82 -21.68
N GLU A 83 -6.81 7.92 -22.33
CA GLU A 83 -6.92 9.25 -21.73
C GLU A 83 -8.36 9.73 -21.95
N GLY A 84 -9.07 10.09 -20.88
CA GLY A 84 -10.42 10.62 -20.99
C GLY A 84 -11.49 9.87 -20.24
N GLU A 85 -11.17 8.69 -19.68
CA GLU A 85 -12.10 8.01 -18.79
C GLU A 85 -12.40 8.91 -17.58
N GLN A 86 -13.68 8.97 -17.20
CA GLN A 86 -14.11 9.76 -16.06
C GLN A 86 -14.25 8.88 -14.82
N VAL A 87 -13.57 9.27 -13.75
CA VAL A 87 -13.76 8.70 -12.40
C VAL A 87 -14.26 9.83 -11.52
N ASP A 88 -15.45 9.65 -10.94
CA ASP A 88 -16.13 10.65 -10.10
C ASP A 88 -16.18 12.06 -10.75
N GLY A 89 -16.45 12.09 -12.06
CA GLY A 89 -16.55 13.33 -12.85
C GLY A 89 -15.21 13.97 -13.23
N ARG A 90 -14.07 13.36 -12.89
CA ARG A 90 -12.72 13.85 -13.28
C ARG A 90 -12.16 13.04 -14.44
N LYS A 91 -11.59 13.75 -15.42
CA LYS A 91 -10.84 13.13 -16.53
C LYS A 91 -9.57 12.47 -16.00
N THR A 92 -9.31 11.22 -16.40
CA THR A 92 -8.18 10.43 -15.94
C THR A 92 -7.41 9.78 -17.10
N TYR A 93 -6.15 9.44 -16.81
CA TYR A 93 -5.39 8.42 -17.53
C TYR A 93 -5.72 7.05 -16.93
N LYS A 94 -6.09 6.09 -17.79
CA LYS A 94 -6.13 4.69 -17.41
C LYS A 94 -4.82 4.03 -17.78
N ILE A 95 -4.14 3.48 -16.79
CA ILE A 95 -2.81 2.90 -16.92
C ILE A 95 -2.90 1.43 -16.55
N GLU A 96 -2.40 0.54 -17.42
CA GLU A 96 -2.13 -0.85 -17.07
C GLU A 96 -0.73 -0.96 -16.49
N GLY A 97 -0.59 -1.61 -15.33
CA GLY A 97 0.68 -2.04 -14.77
C GLY A 97 0.79 -3.56 -14.80
N ARG A 98 1.89 -4.11 -15.32
CA ARG A 98 2.19 -5.55 -15.29
C ARG A 98 3.51 -5.79 -14.57
N PRO A 99 3.58 -6.72 -13.60
CA PRO A 99 4.84 -6.97 -12.91
C PRO A 99 5.88 -7.49 -13.91
N VAL A 100 7.12 -7.02 -13.79
CA VAL A 100 8.22 -7.42 -14.70
C VAL A 100 8.59 -8.90 -14.56
N SER A 101 8.26 -9.51 -13.42
CA SER A 101 8.34 -10.95 -13.21
C SER A 101 7.30 -11.44 -12.18
N PRO A 102 6.88 -12.72 -12.21
CA PRO A 102 5.81 -13.23 -11.33
C PRO A 102 6.12 -13.19 -9.83
N ASP A 103 7.38 -13.01 -9.45
CA ASP A 103 7.82 -12.88 -8.07
C ASP A 103 7.77 -11.43 -7.56
N LYS A 104 7.39 -10.44 -8.39
CA LYS A 104 7.25 -9.04 -7.95
C LYS A 104 5.89 -8.71 -7.37
N SER A 105 4.85 -9.39 -7.82
CA SER A 105 3.48 -9.13 -7.38
C SER A 105 2.64 -10.40 -7.36
N GLN A 106 1.70 -10.46 -6.43
CA GLN A 106 0.63 -11.45 -6.44
C GLN A 106 -0.34 -11.23 -7.62
N TYR A 107 -0.44 -10.00 -8.12
CA TYR A 107 -1.36 -9.61 -9.18
C TYR A 107 -0.73 -9.86 -10.54
N ALA A 108 -1.50 -10.38 -11.48
CA ALA A 108 -1.04 -10.55 -12.86
C ALA A 108 -0.99 -9.22 -13.61
N TYR A 109 -1.88 -8.29 -13.26
CA TYR A 109 -1.91 -6.93 -13.76
C TYR A 109 -2.78 -6.07 -12.85
N VAL A 110 -2.57 -4.76 -12.94
CA VAL A 110 -3.37 -3.73 -12.27
C VAL A 110 -3.82 -2.68 -13.28
N TYR A 111 -5.00 -2.13 -13.08
CA TYR A 111 -5.42 -0.88 -13.72
C TYR A 111 -5.40 0.25 -12.69
N LEU A 112 -4.81 1.37 -13.06
CA LEU A 112 -4.71 2.57 -12.23
C LEU A 112 -5.34 3.73 -12.99
N TRP A 113 -6.19 4.49 -12.32
CA TRP A 113 -6.72 5.74 -12.84
C TRP A 113 -6.08 6.90 -12.11
N VAL A 114 -5.40 7.75 -12.86
CA VAL A 114 -4.71 8.95 -12.35
C VAL A 114 -5.36 10.16 -13.01
N PRO A 115 -5.90 11.13 -12.26
CA PRO A 115 -6.46 12.34 -12.86
C PRO A 115 -5.43 13.11 -13.67
N VAL A 116 -5.87 13.75 -14.75
CA VAL A 116 -4.97 14.53 -15.62
C VAL A 116 -4.44 15.79 -14.94
N ASP A 117 -5.14 16.28 -13.92
CA ASP A 117 -4.88 17.51 -13.19
C ASP A 117 -4.07 17.33 -11.90
N LEU A 118 -3.91 16.09 -11.40
CA LEU A 118 -3.15 15.82 -10.18
C LEU A 118 -2.48 14.42 -10.17
N PRO A 119 -1.26 14.30 -9.62
CA PRO A 119 -0.49 13.06 -9.65
C PRO A 119 -0.87 12.12 -8.48
N TYR A 120 -2.09 11.59 -8.47
CA TYR A 120 -2.55 10.66 -7.44
C TYR A 120 -3.45 9.57 -8.04
N VAL A 121 -3.29 8.31 -7.63
CA VAL A 121 -4.18 7.22 -8.07
C VAL A 121 -5.52 7.35 -7.35
N VAL A 122 -6.60 7.60 -8.08
CA VAL A 122 -7.95 7.76 -7.50
C VAL A 122 -8.74 6.45 -7.47
N LEU A 123 -8.48 5.57 -8.43
CA LEU A 123 -9.07 4.25 -8.53
C LEU A 123 -7.98 3.26 -8.95
N GLY A 124 -8.00 2.08 -8.34
CA GLY A 124 -7.15 0.96 -8.71
C GLY A 124 -7.97 -0.32 -8.77
N GLU A 125 -7.68 -1.17 -9.75
CA GLU A 125 -8.25 -2.51 -9.85
C GLU A 125 -7.11 -3.51 -10.01
N MET A 126 -7.12 -4.59 -9.22
CA MET A 126 -6.06 -5.59 -9.22
C MET A 126 -6.60 -6.95 -9.60
N TYR A 127 -5.93 -7.63 -10.52
CA TYR A 127 -6.40 -8.86 -11.15
C TYR A 127 -5.43 -10.02 -10.93
N ASP A 128 -5.96 -11.23 -10.77
CA ASP A 128 -5.15 -12.45 -10.74
C ASP A 128 -4.83 -12.99 -12.14
N LYS A 129 -4.13 -14.13 -12.18
CA LYS A 129 -3.72 -14.81 -13.43
C LYS A 129 -4.90 -15.38 -14.21
N GLN A 130 -6.05 -15.57 -13.57
CA GLN A 130 -7.28 -16.03 -14.18
C GLN A 130 -8.11 -14.86 -14.73
N GLY A 131 -7.67 -13.61 -14.54
CA GLY A 131 -8.39 -12.42 -14.94
C GLY A 131 -9.56 -12.07 -14.02
N GLN A 132 -9.61 -12.62 -12.80
CA GLN A 132 -10.61 -12.23 -11.82
C GLN A 132 -10.13 -11.00 -11.06
N ARG A 133 -11.03 -10.02 -10.89
CA ARG A 133 -10.75 -8.80 -10.13
C ARG A 133 -10.73 -9.14 -8.64
N GLN A 134 -9.54 -9.15 -8.07
CA GLN A 134 -9.31 -9.50 -6.67
C GLN A 134 -9.53 -8.33 -5.74
N ARG A 135 -9.17 -7.11 -6.16
CA ARG A 135 -9.26 -5.91 -5.33
C ARG A 135 -9.70 -4.68 -6.11
N ILE A 136 -10.36 -3.77 -5.41
CA ILE A 136 -10.67 -2.42 -5.87
C ILE A 136 -10.21 -1.43 -4.81
N TYR A 137 -9.28 -0.57 -5.18
CA TYR A 137 -8.81 0.56 -4.39
C TYR A 137 -9.55 1.82 -4.81
N LYS A 138 -10.05 2.62 -3.86
CA LYS A 138 -10.59 3.96 -4.11
C LYS A 138 -10.02 4.96 -3.12
N ALA A 139 -9.45 6.05 -3.64
CA ALA A 139 -9.05 7.19 -2.84
C ALA A 139 -10.15 8.26 -2.86
N MET A 140 -10.49 8.76 -1.68
CA MET A 140 -11.54 9.76 -1.48
C MET A 140 -11.01 10.91 -0.63
N SER A 141 -11.69 12.06 -0.71
CA SER A 141 -11.37 13.25 0.09
C SER A 141 -9.90 13.65 -0.09
N LEU A 142 -9.49 13.88 -1.35
CA LEU A 142 -8.14 14.30 -1.69
C LEU A 142 -7.85 15.72 -1.20
N GLU A 143 -6.76 15.90 -0.48
CA GLU A 143 -6.29 17.18 0.05
C GLU A 143 -4.82 17.39 -0.26
N LYS A 144 -4.42 18.66 -0.43
CA LYS A 144 -3.01 19.04 -0.60
C LYS A 144 -2.51 19.71 0.67
N ILE A 145 -1.63 19.02 1.41
CA ILE A 145 -1.08 19.49 2.68
C ILE A 145 0.42 19.61 2.55
N SER A 146 0.97 20.79 2.88
CA SER A 146 2.40 21.10 2.71
C SER A 146 2.93 20.80 1.30
N GLY A 147 2.09 21.03 0.28
CA GLY A 147 2.43 20.77 -1.13
C GLY A 147 2.26 19.32 -1.60
N ILE A 148 1.93 18.39 -0.71
CA ILE A 148 1.82 16.95 -0.98
C ILE A 148 0.35 16.54 -1.01
N TRP A 149 -0.06 15.84 -2.07
CA TRP A 149 -1.42 15.28 -2.17
C TRP A 149 -1.56 14.03 -1.31
N ILE A 150 -2.67 13.94 -0.58
CA ILE A 150 -3.07 12.77 0.19
C ILE A 150 -4.56 12.48 0.01
N ALA A 151 -4.96 11.23 0.20
CA ALA A 151 -6.35 10.86 0.44
C ALA A 151 -6.61 10.82 1.95
N ARG A 152 -7.68 11.49 2.40
CA ARG A 152 -8.14 11.37 3.81
C ARG A 152 -8.86 10.06 4.06
N GLN A 153 -9.34 9.40 3.01
CA GLN A 153 -10.00 8.12 3.10
C GLN A 153 -9.58 7.24 1.92
N VAL A 154 -9.27 5.99 2.22
CA VAL A 154 -9.01 4.95 1.23
C VAL A 154 -9.95 3.78 1.51
N GLU A 155 -10.64 3.30 0.48
CA GLU A 155 -11.41 2.06 0.54
C GLU A 155 -10.70 0.97 -0.25
N MET A 156 -10.55 -0.21 0.35
CA MET A 156 -10.15 -1.44 -0.33
C MET A 156 -11.30 -2.43 -0.27
N SER A 157 -11.82 -2.83 -1.43
CA SER A 157 -12.86 -3.84 -1.55
C SER A 157 -12.30 -5.16 -2.08
N SER A 158 -12.83 -6.29 -1.61
CA SER A 158 -12.60 -7.63 -2.15
C SER A 158 -13.86 -8.13 -2.86
N PRO A 159 -13.98 -7.99 -4.20
CA PRO A 159 -15.13 -8.50 -4.94
C PRO A 159 -15.40 -10.00 -4.75
N PRO A 160 -14.39 -10.90 -4.70
CA PRO A 160 -14.63 -12.33 -4.46
C PRO A 160 -15.31 -12.62 -3.12
N ASP A 161 -15.00 -11.81 -2.10
CA ASP A 161 -15.48 -12.02 -0.74
C ASP A 161 -16.69 -11.13 -0.38
N GLY A 162 -17.05 -10.17 -1.23
CA GLY A 162 -18.11 -9.20 -0.95
C GLY A 162 -17.84 -8.28 0.25
N THR A 163 -16.57 -8.11 0.64
CA THR A 163 -16.13 -7.36 1.83
C THR A 163 -15.37 -6.09 1.45
N LYS A 164 -15.27 -5.16 2.40
CA LYS A 164 -14.48 -3.93 2.25
C LYS A 164 -13.89 -3.43 3.56
N THR A 165 -12.75 -2.78 3.46
CA THR A 165 -12.03 -2.11 4.54
C THR A 165 -11.84 -0.64 4.20
N ILE A 166 -12.05 0.25 5.16
CA ILE A 166 -11.84 1.69 5.01
C ILE A 166 -10.70 2.13 5.93
N LEU A 167 -9.70 2.80 5.38
CA LEU A 167 -8.65 3.50 6.11
C LEU A 167 -8.98 4.99 6.11
N MET A 168 -8.93 5.62 7.29
CA MET A 168 -9.14 7.05 7.46
C MET A 168 -7.87 7.68 8.04
N VAL A 169 -7.54 8.89 7.57
CA VAL A 169 -6.37 9.66 8.00
C VAL A 169 -6.83 10.91 8.74
N ASP A 170 -6.85 10.82 10.07
CA ASP A 170 -7.28 11.93 10.93
C ASP A 170 -6.25 13.07 10.95
N GLU A 171 -4.97 12.74 11.14
CA GLU A 171 -3.88 13.70 11.17
C GLU A 171 -2.69 13.25 10.32
N VAL A 172 -2.05 14.22 9.65
CA VAL A 172 -0.84 14.00 8.87
C VAL A 172 0.12 15.17 9.06
N ARG A 173 1.41 14.85 9.22
CA ARG A 173 2.49 15.83 9.32
C ARG A 173 3.63 15.41 8.40
N PHE A 174 4.16 16.36 7.65
CA PHE A 174 5.28 16.14 6.73
C PHE A 174 6.55 16.79 7.27
N ASN A 175 7.70 16.27 6.83
CA ASN A 175 9.03 16.86 7.07
C ASN A 175 9.33 17.13 8.56
N THR A 176 8.88 16.23 9.44
CA THR A 176 9.02 16.37 10.90
C THR A 176 10.40 16.00 11.46
N GLY A 177 11.36 15.64 10.59
CA GLY A 177 12.70 15.24 11.03
C GLY A 177 12.76 13.87 11.71
N LEU A 178 11.94 12.91 11.24
CA LEU A 178 11.99 11.51 11.71
C LEU A 178 13.41 10.96 11.59
N LYS A 179 13.86 10.25 12.63
CA LYS A 179 15.21 9.69 12.73
C LYS A 179 15.25 8.28 12.15
N GLU A 180 16.38 7.92 11.56
CA GLU A 180 16.63 6.60 10.96
C GLU A 180 16.52 5.44 11.97
N ASP A 181 16.91 5.67 13.22
CA ASP A 181 16.86 4.67 14.29
C ASP A 181 15.45 4.19 14.65
N MET A 182 14.42 4.99 14.30
CA MET A 182 13.01 4.62 14.44
C MET A 182 12.61 3.46 13.50
N PHE A 183 13.36 3.24 12.41
CA PHE A 183 13.01 2.26 11.36
C PHE A 183 13.91 1.03 11.43
N THR A 184 13.99 0.42 12.60
CA THR A 184 14.80 -0.78 12.87
C THR A 184 13.94 -1.89 13.49
N GLN A 185 14.37 -3.15 13.36
CA GLN A 185 13.69 -4.27 14.03
C GLN A 185 13.69 -4.10 15.56
N GLN A 186 14.76 -3.52 16.12
CA GLN A 186 14.82 -3.23 17.55
C GLN A 186 13.83 -2.13 17.97
N ALA A 187 13.64 -1.09 17.14
CA ALA A 187 12.62 -0.09 17.39
C ALA A 187 11.21 -0.68 17.25
N LEU A 188 10.99 -1.60 16.32
CA LEU A 188 9.71 -2.28 16.11
C LEU A 188 9.20 -2.98 17.38
N GLU A 189 10.09 -3.61 18.14
CA GLU A 189 9.78 -4.30 19.42
C GLU A 189 9.35 -3.37 20.56
N LYS A 190 9.71 -2.07 20.47
CA LYS A 190 9.38 -1.08 21.50
C LYS A 190 8.02 -0.44 21.15
N PRO A 191 6.94 -0.67 21.91
CA PRO A 191 5.63 -0.10 21.62
C PRO A 191 5.64 1.43 21.64
#